data_AF-A0A2E4N516-F1
#
_entry.id   AF-A0A2E4N516-F1
#
_cell.length_a   1.000
_cell.length_b   1.000
_cell.length_c   1.000
_cell.angle_alpha   90.00
_cell.angle_beta   90.00
_cell.angle_gamma   90.00
#
_symmetry.space_group_name_H-M   'P 1'
#
loop_
_entity.id
_entity.type
_entity.pdbx_description
1 polymer ?
#
loop_
_entity_poly.entity_id
_entity_poly.type
_entity_poly.pdbx_seq_one_letter_code
_entity_poly.pdbx_strand_id
1 'polypeptide(L)'
;MVVSLKGDKEFEKLLSTKDKALRINLNENIYGTFAEIGAGQEVVRHFFRAGGASGTVAKTMSAYDKGFSDAIYGIENDERYVTKSRLNKMLKHEMGLLEGRVPRKKNPEKMFFSFANTVATIDFAKKFKGHGWMGIKFQTDSKQDYSEIQMHIRFHLNDAKSQQEVLGIMGVNLIYGAYYKHNKPRSLIKYLYDHIDPNAIEIDTINFSGPLFKDVDNRLLSLDLIKNNMTQAVMFGPDGKNILPAAELYKKNILTIRGSFRPVTKVNEDMYEKSFKMIMDKKGFNKKNTSSIFEITLSNLIHDGKVNEQDFLDRAKLLCSMGKTVMITNFQEYYRLSEYFNKYTDKKIVLTMGVDNLIKVFEESYYDNLKGGILEAFGNLFSNNVTVFLYPMLKKDKLINSDNLQVNNKMKNLYKFFKDNKKIIDIKKFDKKLLKIFSWKVLEKIKNGDEGWENDIPKKVSALIKKKKLFGFN
;
A
#
# COMPACT_ATOMS: atom_id res chain seq x y z
N MET A 1 34.51 -18.83 -24.67
CA MET A 1 33.76 -17.92 -25.55
C MET A 1 32.38 -18.50 -25.73
N VAL A 2 31.33 -17.71 -25.50
CA VAL A 2 29.95 -18.15 -25.79
C VAL A 2 29.79 -18.14 -27.30
N VAL A 3 29.45 -19.28 -27.89
CA VAL A 3 29.12 -19.36 -29.33
C VAL A 3 27.85 -18.54 -29.55
N SER A 4 27.88 -17.58 -30.46
CA SER A 4 26.70 -16.81 -30.88
C SER A 4 26.43 -17.04 -32.36
N LEU A 5 25.17 -17.29 -32.70
CA LEU A 5 24.68 -17.53 -34.04
C LEU A 5 24.02 -16.27 -34.61
N LYS A 6 24.02 -16.16 -35.95
CA LYS A 6 23.35 -15.08 -36.64
C LYS A 6 21.84 -15.12 -36.35
N GLY A 7 21.31 -14.03 -35.80
CA GLY A 7 19.91 -13.91 -35.41
C GLY A 7 19.66 -14.10 -33.90
N ASP A 8 20.70 -14.42 -33.12
CA ASP A 8 20.61 -14.40 -31.67
C ASP A 8 20.19 -13.01 -31.19
N LYS A 9 19.22 -12.98 -30.29
CA LYS A 9 18.82 -11.78 -29.57
C LYS A 9 19.37 -11.87 -28.16
N GLU A 10 19.99 -10.78 -27.72
CA GLU A 10 20.36 -10.67 -26.32
C GLU A 10 19.11 -10.71 -25.43
N PHE A 11 19.18 -11.48 -24.35
CA PHE A 11 18.15 -11.53 -23.32
C PHE A 11 18.80 -11.36 -21.94
N GLU A 12 18.04 -10.83 -20.99
CA GLU A 12 18.53 -10.63 -19.63
C GLU A 12 18.78 -11.97 -18.94
N LYS A 13 20.02 -12.19 -18.48
CA LYS A 13 20.41 -13.42 -17.79
C LYS A 13 19.96 -13.39 -16.32
N LEU A 14 18.69 -13.72 -16.09
CA LEU A 14 18.13 -13.91 -14.75
C LEU A 14 18.63 -15.24 -14.16
N LEU A 15 19.11 -15.22 -12.91
CA LEU A 15 19.45 -16.45 -12.19
C LEU A 15 18.18 -17.26 -11.94
N SER A 16 18.25 -18.57 -12.15
CA SER A 16 17.15 -19.47 -11.81
C SER A 16 16.89 -19.46 -10.29
N THR A 17 15.67 -19.80 -9.87
CA THR A 17 15.34 -19.95 -8.44
C THR A 17 16.26 -20.96 -7.76
N LYS A 18 16.64 -22.03 -8.47
CA LYS A 18 17.60 -23.03 -7.97
C LYS A 18 18.99 -22.42 -7.76
N ASP A 19 19.51 -21.64 -8.71
CA ASP A 19 20.84 -21.03 -8.60
C ASP A 19 20.91 -19.97 -7.51
N LYS A 20 19.81 -19.23 -7.29
CA LYS A 20 19.69 -18.29 -6.17
C LYS A 20 19.81 -19.01 -4.82
N ALA A 21 19.04 -20.09 -4.63
CA ALA A 21 19.10 -20.91 -3.43
C ALA A 21 20.48 -21.58 -3.27
N LEU A 22 21.03 -22.14 -4.35
CA LEU A 22 22.36 -22.76 -4.35
C LEU A 22 23.45 -21.77 -3.96
N ARG A 23 23.42 -20.55 -4.49
CA ARG A 23 24.41 -19.51 -4.14
C ARG A 23 24.35 -19.09 -2.67
N ILE A 24 23.17 -19.12 -2.05
CA ILE A 24 23.05 -18.93 -0.61
C ILE A 24 23.64 -20.14 0.14
N ASN A 25 23.29 -21.37 -0.29
CA ASN A 25 23.79 -22.61 0.30
C ASN A 25 25.32 -22.77 0.24
N LEU A 26 25.94 -22.32 -0.84
CA LEU A 26 27.39 -22.42 -1.05
C LEU A 26 28.18 -21.36 -0.25
N ASN A 27 27.51 -20.38 0.34
CA ASN A 27 28.17 -19.44 1.23
C ASN A 27 28.33 -20.08 2.61
N GLU A 28 29.56 -20.44 2.95
CA GLU A 28 29.90 -21.10 4.22
C GLU A 28 29.51 -20.29 5.47
N ASN A 29 29.28 -18.99 5.34
CA ASN A 29 28.96 -18.10 6.44
C ASN A 29 27.47 -17.80 6.56
N ILE A 30 26.65 -17.94 5.51
CA ILE A 30 25.20 -17.72 5.61
C ILE A 30 24.56 -18.92 6.30
N TYR A 31 23.95 -18.68 7.47
CA TYR A 31 23.43 -19.74 8.33
C TYR A 31 22.17 -19.30 9.06
N GLY A 32 21.10 -20.10 9.05
CA GLY A 32 19.84 -19.61 9.61
C GLY A 32 18.69 -20.59 9.66
N THR A 33 17.54 -20.08 10.03
CA THR A 33 16.32 -20.87 10.26
C THR A 33 15.19 -20.51 9.31
N PHE A 34 14.30 -21.48 9.08
CA PHE A 34 13.05 -21.31 8.35
C PHE A 34 11.87 -21.68 9.26
N ALA A 35 10.91 -20.76 9.41
CA ALA A 35 9.66 -21.01 10.12
C ALA A 35 8.46 -20.68 9.22
N GLU A 36 7.80 -21.70 8.70
CA GLU A 36 6.74 -21.55 7.69
C GLU A 36 5.41 -22.08 8.24
N ILE A 37 4.37 -21.25 8.25
CA ILE A 37 3.05 -21.59 8.77
C ILE A 37 1.97 -21.36 7.71
N GLY A 38 1.12 -22.38 7.52
CA GLY A 38 -0.16 -22.33 6.82
C GLY A 38 -0.13 -22.50 5.31
N ALA A 39 1.04 -22.42 4.66
CA ALA A 39 1.18 -22.59 3.21
C ALA A 39 2.33 -23.52 2.79
N GLY A 40 2.57 -24.58 3.56
CA GLY A 40 3.65 -25.53 3.27
C GLY A 40 5.00 -25.08 3.81
N GLN A 41 6.00 -25.92 3.57
CA GLN A 41 7.41 -25.61 3.77
C GLN A 41 8.06 -25.44 2.39
N GLU A 42 7.52 -24.52 1.58
CA GLU A 42 7.92 -24.41 0.19
C GLU A 42 9.21 -23.62 0.00
N VAL A 43 9.49 -22.65 0.86
CA VAL A 43 10.71 -21.84 0.73
C VAL A 43 11.92 -22.70 1.06
N VAL A 44 11.94 -23.36 2.23
CA VAL A 44 13.06 -24.21 2.63
C VAL A 44 13.26 -25.40 1.67
N ARG A 45 12.18 -25.90 1.06
CA ARG A 45 12.23 -26.99 0.07
C ARG A 45 13.10 -26.64 -1.14
N HIS A 46 13.11 -25.38 -1.58
CA HIS A 46 14.02 -24.92 -2.64
C HIS A 46 15.49 -25.03 -2.21
N PHE A 47 15.82 -24.70 -0.96
CA PHE A 47 17.18 -24.81 -0.43
C PHE A 47 17.62 -26.28 -0.32
N PHE A 48 16.76 -27.18 0.13
CA PHE A 48 17.08 -28.61 0.15
C PHE A 48 17.31 -29.18 -1.25
N ARG A 49 16.47 -28.81 -2.23
CA ARG A 49 16.59 -29.30 -3.62
C ARG A 49 17.76 -28.71 -4.40
N ALA A 50 18.23 -27.53 -4.01
CA ALA A 50 19.38 -26.89 -4.64
C ALA A 50 20.70 -27.62 -4.33
N GLY A 51 20.80 -28.29 -3.17
CA GLY A 51 22.04 -28.91 -2.66
C GLY A 51 22.88 -27.96 -1.82
N GLY A 52 23.76 -28.49 -0.97
CA GLY A 52 24.64 -27.69 -0.08
C GLY A 52 23.97 -27.13 1.18
N ALA A 53 22.70 -27.49 1.45
CA ALA A 53 21.91 -26.90 2.52
C ALA A 53 22.42 -27.18 3.95
N SER A 54 23.26 -28.20 4.17
CA SER A 54 23.76 -28.57 5.51
C SER A 54 24.59 -27.47 6.18
N GLY A 55 25.26 -26.63 5.38
CA GLY A 55 26.05 -25.49 5.86
C GLY A 55 25.23 -24.23 6.13
N THR A 56 23.94 -24.22 5.77
CA THR A 56 23.08 -23.02 5.73
C THR A 56 21.80 -23.17 6.53
N VAL A 57 21.13 -24.32 6.47
CA VAL A 57 19.85 -24.57 7.15
C VAL A 57 20.12 -25.15 8.53
N ALA A 58 20.04 -24.31 9.55
CA ALA A 58 20.19 -24.69 10.96
C ALA A 58 18.99 -25.49 11.47
N LYS A 59 17.79 -25.02 11.13
CA LYS A 59 16.51 -25.57 11.57
C LYS A 59 15.42 -25.18 10.59
N THR A 60 14.50 -26.11 10.34
CA THR A 60 13.21 -25.80 9.74
C THR A 60 12.08 -26.16 10.69
N MET A 61 11.01 -25.37 10.69
CA MET A 61 9.87 -25.48 11.59
C MET A 61 8.58 -25.22 10.82
N SER A 62 7.54 -26.00 11.11
CA SER A 62 6.17 -25.69 10.72
C SER A 62 5.20 -26.08 11.82
N ALA A 63 4.35 -25.12 12.23
CA ALA A 63 3.35 -25.29 13.27
C ALA A 63 1.97 -24.97 12.70
N TYR A 64 1.32 -25.97 12.09
CA TYR A 64 0.00 -25.83 11.47
C TYR A 64 -1.13 -25.73 12.48
N ASP A 65 -1.02 -26.46 13.58
CA ASP A 65 -2.02 -26.39 14.64
C ASP A 65 -1.92 -25.06 15.39
N LYS A 66 -3.09 -24.45 15.63
CA LYS A 66 -3.25 -23.17 16.30
C LYS A 66 -2.65 -23.19 17.71
N GLY A 67 -2.95 -24.24 18.49
CA GLY A 67 -2.48 -24.39 19.87
C GLY A 67 -0.98 -24.58 19.95
N PHE A 68 -0.40 -25.44 19.11
CA PHE A 68 1.07 -25.60 19.01
C PHE A 68 1.76 -24.30 18.61
N SER A 69 1.22 -23.62 17.61
CA SER A 69 1.76 -22.36 17.13
C SER A 69 1.75 -21.30 18.25
N ASP A 70 0.68 -21.25 19.05
CA ASP A 70 0.58 -20.34 20.20
C ASP A 70 1.48 -20.74 21.37
N ALA A 71 1.69 -22.03 21.61
CA ALA A 71 2.65 -22.49 22.61
C ALA A 71 4.10 -22.07 22.26
N ILE A 72 4.44 -21.99 20.97
CA ILE A 72 5.79 -21.63 20.51
C ILE A 72 5.94 -20.10 20.42
N TYR A 73 4.99 -19.41 19.80
CA TYR A 73 5.12 -17.99 19.45
C TYR A 73 4.25 -17.05 20.29
N GLY A 74 3.45 -17.57 21.21
CA GLY A 74 2.55 -16.81 22.08
C GLY A 74 1.25 -16.38 21.40
N ILE A 75 0.19 -16.25 22.19
CA ILE A 75 -1.18 -15.96 21.74
C ILE A 75 -1.29 -14.58 21.05
N GLU A 76 -2.11 -14.48 20.00
CA GLU A 76 -2.45 -13.20 19.34
C GLU A 76 -3.64 -12.52 20.02
N ASN A 77 -3.54 -11.21 20.27
CA ASN A 77 -4.53 -10.46 21.04
C ASN A 77 -5.89 -10.28 20.34
N ASP A 78 -5.92 -10.39 19.00
CA ASP A 78 -7.11 -10.16 18.18
C ASP A 78 -7.64 -11.46 17.54
N GLU A 79 -7.18 -12.62 18.02
CA GLU A 79 -7.47 -13.98 17.51
C GLU A 79 -7.17 -14.18 16.01
N ARG A 80 -6.50 -13.23 15.35
CA ARG A 80 -6.06 -13.37 13.96
C ARG A 80 -4.67 -13.96 13.93
N TYR A 81 -4.48 -14.97 13.08
CA TYR A 81 -3.22 -15.71 13.00
C TYR A 81 -2.30 -15.24 11.88
N VAL A 82 -2.87 -14.65 10.83
CA VAL A 82 -2.14 -14.12 9.69
C VAL A 82 -1.89 -12.63 9.91
N THR A 83 -0.97 -12.32 10.82
CA THR A 83 -0.68 -10.94 11.27
C THR A 83 0.81 -10.61 11.19
N LYS A 84 1.11 -9.31 11.06
CA LYS A 84 2.48 -8.80 11.18
C LYS A 84 3.09 -9.08 12.56
N SER A 85 2.25 -9.01 13.60
CA SER A 85 2.63 -9.35 14.98
C SER A 85 3.17 -10.78 15.05
N ARG A 86 2.43 -11.76 14.52
CA ARG A 86 2.86 -13.16 14.49
C ARG A 86 4.16 -13.35 13.72
N LEU A 87 4.30 -12.73 12.53
CA LEU A 87 5.55 -12.76 11.78
C LEU A 87 6.73 -12.25 12.62
N ASN A 88 6.58 -11.12 13.31
CA ASN A 88 7.63 -10.57 14.17
C ASN A 88 8.00 -11.50 15.33
N LYS A 89 7.00 -12.11 15.97
CA LYS A 89 7.25 -13.08 17.05
C LYS A 89 8.01 -14.29 16.54
N MET A 90 7.67 -14.80 15.35
CA MET A 90 8.38 -15.90 14.70
C MET A 90 9.85 -15.54 14.41
N LEU A 91 10.09 -14.43 13.70
CA LEU A 91 11.45 -13.97 13.38
C LEU A 91 12.31 -13.77 14.64
N LYS A 92 11.74 -13.16 15.69
CA LYS A 92 12.45 -12.90 16.94
C LYS A 92 12.75 -14.18 17.71
N HIS A 93 11.76 -15.07 17.85
CA HIS A 93 11.91 -16.34 18.57
C HIS A 93 12.98 -17.20 17.90
N GLU A 94 12.89 -17.34 16.59
CA GLU A 94 13.79 -18.17 15.81
C GLU A 94 15.22 -17.63 15.77
N MET A 95 15.39 -16.32 15.66
CA MET A 95 16.71 -15.69 15.79
C MET A 95 17.31 -15.90 17.18
N GLY A 96 16.53 -15.73 18.25
CA GLY A 96 17.01 -15.94 19.62
C GLY A 96 17.46 -17.38 19.89
N LEU A 97 16.75 -18.37 19.32
CA LEU A 97 17.17 -19.77 19.38
C LEU A 97 18.50 -20.01 18.63
N LEU A 98 18.67 -19.37 17.47
CA LEU A 98 19.89 -19.48 16.67
C LEU A 98 21.10 -18.92 17.43
N GLU A 99 20.97 -17.71 17.99
CA GLU A 99 22.02 -17.06 18.79
C GLU A 99 22.37 -17.84 20.05
N GLY A 100 21.36 -18.39 20.74
CA GLY A 100 21.57 -19.17 21.96
C GLY A 100 22.23 -20.53 21.72
N ARG A 101 22.08 -21.12 20.52
CA ARG A 101 22.58 -22.46 20.19
C ARG A 101 23.86 -22.45 19.37
N VAL A 102 24.21 -21.34 18.74
CA VAL A 102 25.40 -21.20 17.89
C VAL A 102 26.29 -20.09 18.45
N PRO A 103 27.20 -20.41 19.39
CA PRO A 103 28.03 -19.41 20.05
C PRO A 103 28.96 -18.70 19.06
N ARG A 104 28.96 -17.36 19.10
CA ARG A 104 29.84 -16.51 18.29
C ARG A 104 31.33 -16.82 18.47
N LYS A 105 31.75 -17.23 19.68
CA LYS A 105 33.15 -17.63 19.95
C LYS A 105 33.65 -18.75 19.03
N LYS A 106 32.78 -19.68 18.64
CA LYS A 106 33.09 -20.79 17.72
C LYS A 106 32.73 -20.47 16.26
N ASN A 107 31.97 -19.40 16.04
CA ASN A 107 31.34 -19.06 14.77
C ASN A 107 31.44 -17.54 14.50
N PRO A 108 32.65 -16.95 14.49
CA PRO A 108 32.81 -15.50 14.44
C PRO A 108 32.34 -14.89 13.13
N GLU A 109 32.44 -15.62 12.02
CA GLU A 109 32.11 -15.12 10.67
C GLU A 109 30.67 -15.44 10.22
N LYS A 110 29.91 -16.21 11.01
CA LYS A 110 28.57 -16.64 10.59
C LYS A 110 27.63 -15.43 10.45
N MET A 111 27.01 -15.31 9.29
CA MET A 111 25.94 -14.38 8.97
C MET A 111 24.59 -15.05 9.21
N PHE A 112 23.95 -14.69 10.31
CA PHE A 112 22.71 -15.28 10.77
C PHE A 112 21.51 -14.73 10.02
N PHE A 113 20.57 -15.61 9.68
CA PHE A 113 19.22 -15.23 9.29
C PHE A 113 18.13 -16.03 10.00
N SER A 114 16.97 -15.41 10.12
CA SER A 114 15.70 -16.08 10.38
C SER A 114 14.73 -15.68 9.28
N PHE A 115 14.23 -16.67 8.56
CA PHE A 115 13.14 -16.50 7.61
C PHE A 115 11.85 -16.99 8.24
N ALA A 116 10.77 -16.24 8.06
CA ALA A 116 9.46 -16.67 8.53
C ALA A 116 8.33 -16.25 7.57
N ASN A 117 7.28 -17.07 7.54
CA ASN A 117 6.00 -16.69 6.96
C ASN A 117 4.81 -17.24 7.76
N THR A 118 3.75 -16.44 7.82
CA THR A 118 2.42 -16.84 8.29
C THR A 118 1.42 -16.52 7.16
N VAL A 119 0.88 -17.56 6.54
CA VAL A 119 0.13 -17.43 5.28
C VAL A 119 -1.10 -18.32 5.35
N ALA A 120 -2.24 -17.81 4.92
CA ALA A 120 -3.41 -18.63 4.63
C ALA A 120 -3.57 -18.77 3.11
N THR A 121 -3.63 -20.01 2.63
CA THR A 121 -4.02 -20.29 1.23
C THR A 121 -5.51 -20.08 1.03
N ILE A 122 -5.97 -20.10 -0.22
CA ILE A 122 -7.41 -20.10 -0.54
C ILE A 122 -8.13 -21.21 0.23
N ASP A 123 -9.29 -20.88 0.78
CA ASP A 123 -10.14 -21.84 1.47
C ASP A 123 -10.81 -22.79 0.47
N PHE A 124 -11.20 -23.98 0.93
CA PHE A 124 -11.85 -24.98 0.06
C PHE A 124 -13.13 -24.45 -0.59
N ALA A 125 -13.88 -23.59 0.13
CA ALA A 125 -15.08 -22.93 -0.36
C ALA A 125 -14.79 -21.75 -1.32
N LYS A 126 -13.51 -21.40 -1.55
CA LYS A 126 -13.04 -20.29 -2.40
C LYS A 126 -13.68 -18.94 -2.08
N LYS A 127 -14.13 -18.76 -0.83
CA LYS A 127 -14.77 -17.54 -0.34
C LYS A 127 -13.74 -16.49 0.05
N PHE A 128 -12.55 -16.91 0.46
CA PHE A 128 -11.47 -16.04 0.90
C PHE A 128 -10.22 -16.25 0.04
N LYS A 129 -9.75 -15.17 -0.59
CA LYS A 129 -8.47 -15.19 -1.29
C LYS A 129 -7.34 -15.37 -0.27
N GLY A 130 -6.38 -16.24 -0.62
CA GLY A 130 -5.22 -16.46 0.22
C GLY A 130 -4.37 -15.18 0.36
N HIS A 131 -3.75 -15.01 1.52
CA HIS A 131 -2.86 -13.89 1.81
C HIS A 131 -1.93 -14.23 2.97
N GLY A 132 -0.88 -13.43 3.18
CA GLY A 132 0.05 -13.72 4.25
C GLY A 132 1.12 -12.67 4.49
N TRP A 133 1.82 -12.84 5.59
CA TRP A 133 3.03 -12.09 5.92
C TRP A 133 4.25 -12.97 5.71
N MET A 134 5.30 -12.40 5.12
CA MET A 134 6.60 -13.03 4.94
C MET A 134 7.68 -12.03 5.32
N GLY A 135 8.76 -12.51 5.93
CA GLY A 135 9.89 -11.67 6.24
C GLY A 135 11.18 -12.42 6.48
N ILE A 136 12.27 -11.67 6.50
CA ILE A 136 13.60 -12.12 6.86
C ILE A 136 14.23 -11.14 7.82
N LYS A 137 14.85 -11.65 8.88
CA LYS A 137 15.78 -10.96 9.76
C LYS A 137 17.17 -11.49 9.50
N PHE A 138 18.13 -10.64 9.15
CA PHE A 138 19.45 -11.08 8.67
C PHE A 138 20.55 -10.07 8.94
N GLN A 139 21.80 -10.51 8.82
CA GLN A 139 22.99 -9.66 8.83
C GLN A 139 23.88 -10.02 7.64
N THR A 140 24.61 -9.05 7.07
CA THR A 140 25.61 -9.30 6.01
C THR A 140 27.05 -9.17 6.52
N ASP A 141 27.18 -8.92 7.81
CA ASP A 141 28.42 -8.87 8.58
C ASP A 141 28.08 -9.41 9.97
N SER A 142 28.88 -10.33 10.49
CA SER A 142 28.61 -10.99 11.77
C SER A 142 28.67 -10.07 12.98
N LYS A 143 29.26 -8.88 12.84
CA LYS A 143 29.42 -7.86 13.88
C LYS A 143 28.32 -6.78 13.85
N GLN A 144 27.47 -6.78 12.83
CA GLN A 144 26.41 -5.80 12.69
C GLN A 144 25.12 -6.26 13.37
N ASP A 145 24.31 -5.29 13.78
CA ASP A 145 22.91 -5.54 14.15
C ASP A 145 22.11 -6.07 12.96
N TYR A 146 21.00 -6.75 13.25
CA TYR A 146 20.14 -7.31 12.22
C TYR A 146 19.35 -6.25 11.46
N SER A 147 19.25 -6.46 10.15
CA SER A 147 18.28 -5.81 9.28
C SER A 147 17.09 -6.71 9.01
N GLU A 148 15.94 -6.12 8.72
CA GLU A 148 14.70 -6.85 8.46
C GLU A 148 14.03 -6.34 7.19
N ILE A 149 13.55 -7.28 6.37
CA ILE A 149 12.61 -7.02 5.28
C ILE A 149 11.34 -7.79 5.58
N GLN A 150 10.20 -7.09 5.59
CA GLN A 150 8.89 -7.66 5.89
C GLN A 150 7.88 -7.20 4.86
N MET A 151 7.08 -8.13 4.34
CA MET A 151 6.04 -7.83 3.37
C MET A 151 4.75 -8.59 3.66
N HIS A 152 3.65 -8.01 3.19
CA HIS A 152 2.38 -8.70 3.09
C HIS A 152 2.07 -8.95 1.62
N ILE A 153 1.52 -10.13 1.37
CA ILE A 153 1.19 -10.63 0.04
C ILE A 153 -0.26 -11.08 -0.03
N ARG A 154 -0.81 -11.04 -1.24
CA ARG A 154 -2.15 -11.53 -1.55
C ARG A 154 -2.12 -12.33 -2.84
N PHE A 155 -2.68 -13.53 -2.80
CA PHE A 155 -2.75 -14.38 -3.99
C PHE A 155 -3.92 -13.96 -4.89
N HIS A 156 -3.70 -14.11 -6.19
CA HIS A 156 -4.73 -14.01 -7.22
C HIS A 156 -5.02 -15.36 -7.87
N LEU A 157 -4.11 -16.32 -7.71
CA LEU A 157 -4.31 -17.73 -8.06
C LEU A 157 -5.47 -18.34 -7.25
N ASN A 158 -6.23 -19.24 -7.88
CA ASN A 158 -7.47 -19.80 -7.34
C ASN A 158 -7.35 -21.26 -6.87
N ASP A 159 -6.11 -21.75 -6.69
CA ASP A 159 -5.81 -23.07 -6.17
C ASP A 159 -4.63 -23.01 -5.17
N ALA A 160 -4.68 -23.85 -4.14
CA ALA A 160 -3.71 -23.80 -3.05
C ALA A 160 -2.29 -24.24 -3.50
N LYS A 161 -2.18 -25.20 -4.43
CA LYS A 161 -0.89 -25.73 -4.86
C LYS A 161 -0.06 -24.67 -5.59
N SER A 162 -0.66 -23.98 -6.56
CA SER A 162 0.02 -22.90 -7.29
C SER A 162 0.37 -21.73 -6.36
N GLN A 163 -0.46 -21.44 -5.36
CA GLN A 163 -0.14 -20.42 -4.33
C GLN A 163 1.10 -20.80 -3.52
N GLN A 164 1.19 -22.07 -3.09
CA GLN A 164 2.35 -22.60 -2.37
C GLN A 164 3.62 -22.52 -3.22
N GLU A 165 3.56 -22.91 -4.51
CA GLU A 165 4.70 -22.86 -5.43
C GLU A 165 5.20 -21.41 -5.63
N VAL A 166 4.31 -20.46 -5.89
CA VAL A 166 4.67 -19.03 -6.03
C VAL A 166 5.24 -18.46 -4.74
N LEU A 167 4.69 -18.85 -3.57
CA LEU A 167 5.21 -18.45 -2.27
C LEU A 167 6.65 -18.93 -2.07
N GLY A 168 6.95 -20.18 -2.45
CA GLY A 168 8.29 -20.77 -2.42
C GLY A 168 9.29 -19.94 -3.21
N ILE A 169 8.96 -19.62 -4.46
CA ILE A 169 9.81 -18.80 -5.35
C ILE A 169 10.02 -17.40 -4.74
N MET A 170 8.96 -16.76 -4.24
CA MET A 170 9.04 -15.43 -3.65
C MET A 170 9.91 -15.41 -2.39
N GLY A 171 9.83 -16.43 -1.54
CA GLY A 171 10.69 -16.55 -0.35
C GLY A 171 12.16 -16.70 -0.71
N VAL A 172 12.48 -17.50 -1.74
CA VAL A 172 13.87 -17.59 -2.26
C VAL A 172 14.34 -16.23 -2.79
N ASN A 173 13.50 -15.53 -3.56
CA ASN A 173 13.83 -14.20 -4.06
C ASN A 173 14.04 -13.20 -2.92
N LEU A 174 13.26 -13.26 -1.84
CA LEU A 174 13.43 -12.42 -0.65
C LEU A 174 14.77 -12.68 0.03
N ILE A 175 15.11 -13.93 0.32
CA ILE A 175 16.38 -14.30 0.98
C ILE A 175 17.57 -13.92 0.10
N TYR A 176 17.49 -14.23 -1.19
CA TYR A 176 18.53 -13.85 -2.15
C TYR A 176 18.68 -12.33 -2.25
N GLY A 177 17.56 -11.61 -2.30
CA GLY A 177 17.53 -10.15 -2.35
C GLY A 177 18.16 -9.51 -1.12
N ALA A 178 17.86 -10.03 0.07
CA ALA A 178 18.44 -9.59 1.33
C ALA A 178 19.98 -9.68 1.32
N TYR A 179 20.56 -10.81 0.90
CA TYR A 179 22.02 -10.96 0.91
C TYR A 179 22.72 -10.28 -0.27
N TYR A 180 22.18 -10.41 -1.48
CA TYR A 180 22.90 -10.05 -2.71
C TYR A 180 22.37 -8.82 -3.44
N LYS A 181 21.27 -8.22 -2.98
CA LYS A 181 20.64 -7.03 -3.61
C LYS A 181 20.26 -5.92 -2.62
N HIS A 182 20.59 -6.02 -1.33
CA HIS A 182 20.22 -5.03 -0.30
C HIS A 182 20.74 -3.62 -0.59
N ASN A 183 21.88 -3.48 -1.27
CA ASN A 183 22.48 -2.20 -1.64
C ASN A 183 21.65 -1.38 -2.64
N LYS A 184 20.64 -2.01 -3.29
CA LYS A 184 19.70 -1.33 -4.18
C LYS A 184 18.25 -1.69 -3.80
N PRO A 185 17.73 -1.18 -2.67
CA PRO A 185 16.42 -1.56 -2.12
C PRO A 185 15.25 -1.41 -3.13
N ARG A 186 15.29 -0.36 -3.95
CA ARG A 186 14.26 -0.11 -4.97
C ARG A 186 14.30 -1.16 -6.09
N SER A 187 15.50 -1.60 -6.48
CA SER A 187 15.66 -2.71 -7.43
C SER A 187 15.31 -4.05 -6.80
N LEU A 188 15.59 -4.25 -5.51
CA LEU A 188 15.23 -5.45 -4.75
C LEU A 188 13.75 -5.77 -4.89
N ILE A 189 12.87 -4.77 -4.77
CA ILE A 189 11.42 -4.95 -4.93
C ILE A 189 11.05 -5.62 -6.26
N LYS A 190 11.71 -5.25 -7.37
CA LYS A 190 11.49 -5.88 -8.68
C LYS A 190 11.96 -7.33 -8.70
N TYR A 191 13.11 -7.61 -8.09
CA TYR A 191 13.66 -8.96 -8.00
C TYR A 191 12.77 -9.94 -7.20
N LEU A 192 11.87 -9.45 -6.35
CA LEU A 192 10.90 -10.31 -5.65
C LEU A 192 9.99 -11.08 -6.63
N TYR A 193 9.76 -10.53 -7.82
CA TYR A 193 8.93 -11.13 -8.88
C TYR A 193 9.70 -11.96 -9.91
N ASP A 194 11.02 -12.14 -9.75
CA ASP A 194 11.78 -12.98 -10.68
C ASP A 194 11.17 -14.40 -10.73
N HIS A 195 10.86 -14.87 -11.94
CA HIS A 195 10.18 -16.15 -12.20
C HIS A 195 8.77 -16.27 -11.61
N ILE A 196 8.10 -15.14 -11.36
CA ILE A 196 6.71 -15.08 -10.89
C ILE A 196 5.89 -14.27 -11.89
N ASP A 197 4.74 -14.80 -12.31
CA ASP A 197 3.77 -14.03 -13.08
C ASP A 197 3.26 -12.85 -12.21
N PRO A 198 3.41 -11.60 -12.64
CA PRO A 198 2.92 -10.43 -11.90
C PRO A 198 1.42 -10.49 -11.57
N ASN A 199 0.62 -11.25 -12.32
CA ASN A 199 -0.80 -11.42 -12.07
C ASN A 199 -1.14 -12.53 -11.05
N ALA A 200 -0.16 -13.33 -10.63
CA ALA A 200 -0.39 -14.45 -9.70
C ALA A 200 -0.46 -14.01 -8.23
N ILE A 201 0.26 -12.95 -7.89
CA ILE A 201 0.45 -12.48 -6.51
C ILE A 201 0.66 -10.96 -6.48
N GLU A 202 0.11 -10.32 -5.46
CA GLU A 202 0.20 -8.89 -5.17
C GLU A 202 1.04 -8.69 -3.90
N ILE A 203 1.92 -7.69 -3.87
CA ILE A 203 2.60 -7.23 -2.64
C ILE A 203 1.84 -6.00 -2.12
N ASP A 204 0.95 -6.19 -1.13
CA ASP A 204 0.11 -5.12 -0.56
C ASP A 204 0.94 -4.08 0.22
N THR A 205 2.01 -4.50 0.89
CA THR A 205 2.93 -3.61 1.61
C THR A 205 4.29 -4.26 1.80
N ILE A 206 5.34 -3.44 1.86
CA ILE A 206 6.70 -3.86 2.18
C ILE A 206 7.39 -2.83 3.08
N ASN A 207 8.22 -3.32 4.01
CA ASN A 207 8.98 -2.52 4.94
C ASN A 207 10.39 -3.06 5.11
N PHE A 208 11.35 -2.15 5.10
CA PHE A 208 12.77 -2.38 5.29
C PHE A 208 13.20 -1.64 6.56
N SER A 209 13.99 -2.29 7.40
CA SER A 209 14.46 -1.69 8.67
C SER A 209 15.80 -2.27 9.12
N GLY A 210 16.48 -1.58 10.03
CA GLY A 210 17.80 -1.96 10.54
C GLY A 210 18.96 -1.30 9.78
N PRO A 211 20.21 -1.62 10.15
CA PRO A 211 21.40 -0.86 9.74
C PRO A 211 21.62 -0.80 8.23
N LEU A 212 21.27 -1.84 7.47
CA LEU A 212 21.42 -1.86 6.01
C LEU A 212 20.45 -0.92 5.29
N PHE A 213 19.39 -0.46 5.98
CA PHE A 213 18.30 0.31 5.40
C PHE A 213 18.05 1.64 6.11
N LYS A 214 19.06 2.17 6.81
CA LYS A 214 18.96 3.44 7.55
C LYS A 214 18.52 4.63 6.68
N ASP A 215 18.92 4.64 5.41
CA ASP A 215 18.64 5.72 4.45
C ASP A 215 17.40 5.43 3.58
N VAL A 216 16.67 4.34 3.86
CA VAL A 216 15.50 3.92 3.08
C VAL A 216 14.23 4.57 3.61
N ASP A 217 13.57 5.35 2.75
CA ASP A 217 12.20 5.81 3.01
C ASP A 217 11.19 4.76 2.51
N ASN A 218 10.58 4.03 3.45
CA ASN A 218 9.59 2.99 3.16
C ASN A 218 8.36 3.50 2.37
N ARG A 219 8.09 4.82 2.39
CA ARG A 219 7.00 5.41 1.59
C ARG A 219 7.35 5.44 0.10
N LEU A 220 8.62 5.67 -0.23
CA LEU A 220 9.09 5.59 -1.62
C LEU A 220 9.02 4.16 -2.13
N LEU A 221 9.36 3.18 -1.29
CA LEU A 221 9.21 1.77 -1.62
C LEU A 221 7.74 1.41 -1.91
N SER A 222 6.81 1.89 -1.09
CA SER A 222 5.37 1.72 -1.34
C SER A 222 4.91 2.41 -2.63
N LEU A 223 5.42 3.60 -2.93
CA LEU A 223 5.14 4.27 -4.21
C LEU A 223 5.65 3.43 -5.39
N ASP A 224 6.82 2.80 -5.27
CA ASP A 224 7.37 1.93 -6.31
C ASP A 224 6.52 0.68 -6.53
N LEU A 225 5.87 0.13 -5.51
CA LEU A 225 4.92 -0.98 -5.70
C LEU A 225 3.80 -0.58 -6.67
N ILE A 226 3.22 0.61 -6.51
CA ILE A 226 2.16 1.11 -7.40
C ILE A 226 2.74 1.40 -8.80
N LYS A 227 3.89 2.08 -8.88
CA LYS A 227 4.53 2.42 -10.17
C LYS A 227 4.89 1.18 -10.99
N ASN A 228 5.23 0.08 -10.32
CA ASN A 228 5.56 -1.20 -10.96
C ASN A 228 4.32 -2.10 -11.15
N ASN A 229 3.09 -1.59 -10.93
CA ASN A 229 1.84 -2.35 -10.99
C ASN A 229 1.79 -3.60 -10.09
N MET A 230 2.57 -3.61 -9.00
CA MET A 230 2.61 -4.73 -8.04
C MET A 230 1.47 -4.68 -7.02
N THR A 231 0.85 -3.51 -6.85
CA THR A 231 -0.39 -3.29 -6.09
C THR A 231 -1.10 -2.08 -6.66
N GLN A 232 -2.41 -2.00 -6.44
CA GLN A 232 -3.24 -0.88 -6.91
C GLN A 232 -3.31 0.27 -5.89
N ALA A 233 -3.03 0.00 -4.61
CA ALA A 233 -3.09 1.01 -3.57
C ALA A 233 -2.19 0.72 -2.38
N VAL A 234 -1.60 1.78 -1.83
CA VAL A 234 -0.80 1.74 -0.60
C VAL A 234 -1.31 2.79 0.38
N MET A 235 -1.11 2.54 1.67
CA MET A 235 -1.60 3.42 2.73
C MET A 235 -0.51 3.74 3.75
N PHE A 236 -0.58 4.97 4.26
CA PHE A 236 0.29 5.48 5.32
C PHE A 236 -0.55 5.97 6.48
N GLY A 237 -0.17 5.57 7.70
CA GLY A 237 -0.79 6.04 8.92
C GLY A 237 -0.45 7.49 9.24
N PRO A 238 -1.13 8.10 10.23
CA PRO A 238 -0.81 9.43 10.76
C PRO A 238 0.65 9.59 11.24
N ASP A 239 1.28 8.49 11.64
CA ASP A 239 2.69 8.45 12.04
C ASP A 239 3.66 8.42 10.84
N GLY A 240 3.14 8.41 9.62
CA GLY A 240 3.91 8.35 8.39
C GLY A 240 4.47 6.96 8.07
N LYS A 241 4.05 5.91 8.80
CA LYS A 241 4.46 4.52 8.54
C LYS A 241 3.47 3.82 7.62
N ASN A 242 3.98 2.85 6.86
CA ASN A 242 3.16 2.01 5.99
C ASN A 242 2.18 1.18 6.83
N ILE A 243 0.93 1.14 6.41
CA ILE A 243 -0.12 0.31 7.01
C ILE A 243 -0.72 -0.60 5.94
N LEU A 244 -1.14 -1.79 6.34
CA LEU A 244 -1.81 -2.73 5.44
C LEU A 244 -3.23 -2.23 5.17
N PRO A 245 -3.62 -1.93 3.92
CA PRO A 245 -4.98 -1.45 3.61
C PRO A 245 -6.07 -2.41 4.10
N ALA A 246 -5.86 -3.71 3.91
CA ALA A 246 -6.81 -4.72 4.35
C ALA A 246 -7.04 -4.70 5.87
N ALA A 247 -6.03 -4.36 6.68
CA ALA A 247 -6.19 -4.25 8.13
C ALA A 247 -6.86 -2.93 8.51
N GLU A 248 -6.51 -1.83 7.84
CA GLU A 248 -7.04 -0.51 8.15
C GLU A 248 -8.51 -0.36 7.78
N LEU A 249 -8.94 -0.94 6.66
CA LEU A 249 -10.29 -0.80 6.10
C LEU A 249 -11.29 -1.82 6.66
N TYR A 250 -10.81 -2.92 7.24
CA TYR A 250 -11.65 -4.05 7.64
C TYR A 250 -12.78 -3.66 8.59
N LYS A 251 -14.03 -3.93 8.17
CA LYS A 251 -15.25 -3.69 8.95
C LYS A 251 -15.41 -2.24 9.47
N LYS A 252 -14.71 -1.26 8.88
CA LYS A 252 -14.86 0.15 9.22
C LYS A 252 -15.70 0.88 8.18
N ASN A 253 -16.40 1.91 8.64
CA ASN A 253 -16.92 2.96 7.78
C ASN A 253 -15.75 3.75 7.17
N ILE A 254 -15.92 4.25 5.95
CA ILE A 254 -14.86 4.94 5.23
C ILE A 254 -15.37 6.33 4.85
N LEU A 255 -14.59 7.36 5.20
CA LEU A 255 -14.73 8.71 4.67
C LEU A 255 -13.48 9.04 3.87
N THR A 256 -13.62 9.21 2.56
CA THR A 256 -12.48 9.47 1.67
C THR A 256 -12.62 10.82 0.99
N ILE A 257 -11.53 11.58 0.95
CA ILE A 257 -11.40 12.80 0.15
C ILE A 257 -10.26 12.59 -0.83
N ARG A 258 -10.58 12.72 -2.12
CA ARG A 258 -9.61 12.69 -3.21
C ARG A 258 -9.11 14.09 -3.51
N GLY A 259 -7.81 14.27 -3.67
CA GLY A 259 -7.24 15.56 -4.07
C GLY A 259 -5.76 15.50 -4.40
N SER A 260 -5.27 16.54 -5.07
CA SER A 260 -3.84 16.70 -5.32
C SER A 260 -3.07 17.06 -4.05
N PHE A 261 -3.69 17.81 -3.13
CA PHE A 261 -3.11 18.29 -1.87
C PHE A 261 -1.73 18.94 -2.04
N ARG A 262 -1.60 19.83 -3.04
CA ARG A 262 -0.33 20.42 -3.46
C ARG A 262 -0.31 21.97 -3.38
N PRO A 263 -0.15 22.56 -2.18
CA PRO A 263 -0.29 21.93 -0.87
C PRO A 263 -1.77 21.74 -0.49
N VAL A 264 -2.04 21.08 0.64
CA VAL A 264 -3.40 21.06 1.20
C VAL A 264 -3.81 22.48 1.61
N THR A 265 -5.05 22.86 1.28
CA THR A 265 -5.58 24.22 1.53
C THR A 265 -6.69 24.21 2.57
N LYS A 266 -7.11 25.40 3.01
CA LYS A 266 -8.28 25.54 3.90
C LYS A 266 -9.57 25.00 3.27
N VAL A 267 -9.70 25.00 1.95
CA VAL A 267 -10.84 24.37 1.26
C VAL A 267 -10.89 22.87 1.51
N ASN A 268 -9.73 22.19 1.43
CA ASN A 268 -9.66 20.76 1.68
C ASN A 268 -9.95 20.44 3.16
N GLU A 269 -9.49 21.30 4.08
CA GLU A 269 -9.79 21.17 5.51
C GLU A 269 -11.28 21.38 5.79
N ASP A 270 -11.91 22.42 5.25
CA ASP A 270 -13.35 22.65 5.42
C ASP A 270 -14.17 21.49 4.83
N MET A 271 -13.84 21.07 3.60
CA MET A 271 -14.44 19.90 2.96
C MET A 271 -14.35 18.66 3.86
N TYR A 272 -13.19 18.40 4.47
CA TYR A 272 -13.02 17.30 5.41
C TYR A 272 -13.84 17.45 6.68
N GLU A 273 -13.72 18.58 7.36
CA GLU A 273 -14.34 18.79 8.66
C GLU A 273 -15.86 18.76 8.57
N LYS A 274 -16.44 19.35 7.51
CA LYS A 274 -17.90 19.33 7.31
C LYS A 274 -18.39 17.93 6.95
N SER A 275 -17.69 17.21 6.07
CA SER A 275 -18.03 15.81 5.76
C SER A 275 -17.93 14.92 6.99
N PHE A 276 -16.87 15.08 7.78
CA PHE A 276 -16.67 14.33 9.01
C PHE A 276 -17.76 14.65 10.04
N LYS A 277 -18.16 15.92 10.19
CA LYS A 277 -19.28 16.27 11.06
C LYS A 277 -20.59 15.63 10.58
N MET A 278 -20.90 15.72 9.29
CA MET A 278 -22.10 15.12 8.70
C MET A 278 -22.17 13.60 8.86
N ILE A 279 -21.02 12.91 8.84
CA ILE A 279 -21.00 11.45 9.05
C ILE A 279 -21.14 11.09 10.53
N MET A 280 -20.50 11.84 11.42
CA MET A 280 -20.53 11.60 12.87
C MET A 280 -21.90 11.90 13.50
N ASP A 281 -22.69 12.79 12.90
CA ASP A 281 -24.06 13.08 13.33
C ASP A 281 -25.04 11.92 13.01
N LYS A 282 -24.63 10.91 12.22
CA LYS A 282 -25.46 9.75 11.87
C LYS A 282 -25.29 8.60 12.87
N LYS A 283 -26.37 7.88 13.16
CA LYS A 283 -26.34 6.65 13.98
C LYS A 283 -25.41 5.61 13.34
N GLY A 284 -24.57 4.97 14.17
CA GLY A 284 -23.64 3.90 13.74
C GLY A 284 -22.23 4.35 13.39
N PHE A 285 -21.94 5.66 13.42
CA PHE A 285 -20.60 6.20 13.23
C PHE A 285 -19.97 6.60 14.55
N ASN A 286 -18.72 6.19 14.75
CA ASN A 286 -17.85 6.69 15.81
C ASN A 286 -16.40 6.72 15.32
N LYS A 287 -15.52 7.40 16.08
CA LYS A 287 -14.11 7.54 15.71
C LYS A 287 -13.35 6.22 15.62
N LYS A 288 -13.76 5.17 16.36
CA LYS A 288 -13.08 3.87 16.38
C LYS A 288 -13.46 3.00 15.17
N ASN A 289 -14.68 3.14 14.67
CA ASN A 289 -15.20 2.34 13.55
C ASN A 289 -15.24 3.11 12.22
N THR A 290 -14.59 4.27 12.14
CA THR A 290 -14.56 5.12 10.93
C THR A 290 -13.12 5.49 10.58
N SER A 291 -12.70 5.17 9.36
CA SER A 291 -11.41 5.59 8.80
C SER A 291 -11.60 6.81 7.90
N SER A 292 -10.84 7.86 8.18
CA SER A 292 -10.75 9.06 7.34
C SER A 292 -9.51 8.97 6.47
N ILE A 293 -9.68 8.98 5.16
CA ILE A 293 -8.62 8.72 4.18
C ILE A 293 -8.48 9.92 3.24
N PHE A 294 -7.26 10.42 3.12
CA PHE A 294 -6.88 11.40 2.11
C PHE A 294 -6.23 10.66 0.96
N GLU A 295 -6.90 10.64 -0.18
CA GLU A 295 -6.49 9.86 -1.34
C GLU A 295 -5.86 10.76 -2.40
N ILE A 296 -4.69 10.35 -2.90
CA ILE A 296 -3.97 10.98 -4.00
C ILE A 296 -3.82 9.94 -5.10
N THR A 297 -4.25 10.28 -6.32
CA THR A 297 -4.05 9.39 -7.45
C THR A 297 -2.62 9.50 -7.98
N LEU A 298 -2.10 8.43 -8.56
CA LEU A 298 -0.79 8.41 -9.22
C LEU A 298 -0.75 9.44 -10.36
N SER A 299 -1.88 9.63 -11.06
CA SER A 299 -2.01 10.66 -12.09
C SER A 299 -1.82 12.09 -11.55
N ASN A 300 -2.12 12.36 -10.27
CA ASN A 300 -1.81 13.66 -9.65
C ASN A 300 -0.32 13.86 -9.35
N LEU A 301 0.50 12.80 -9.45
CA LEU A 301 1.93 12.82 -9.18
C LEU A 301 2.78 12.79 -10.47
N ILE A 302 2.16 12.55 -11.63
CA ILE A 302 2.84 12.55 -12.93
C ILE A 302 3.00 13.99 -13.44
N HIS A 303 4.24 14.38 -13.74
CA HIS A 303 4.62 15.62 -14.43
C HIS A 303 5.55 15.24 -15.59
N ASP A 304 5.28 15.73 -16.81
CA ASP A 304 6.04 15.38 -18.03
C ASP A 304 6.23 13.86 -18.25
N GLY A 305 5.21 13.07 -17.93
CA GLY A 305 5.24 11.61 -18.05
C GLY A 305 6.03 10.86 -16.97
N LYS A 306 6.61 11.56 -15.97
CA LYS A 306 7.33 10.92 -14.84
C LYS A 306 6.71 11.29 -13.50
N VAL A 307 6.70 10.33 -12.58
CA VAL A 307 6.25 10.56 -11.20
C VAL A 307 7.28 11.41 -10.46
N ASN A 308 6.85 12.56 -9.91
CA ASN A 308 7.70 13.39 -9.07
C ASN A 308 7.71 12.87 -7.62
N GLU A 309 8.76 12.14 -7.26
CA GLU A 309 8.89 11.45 -5.98
C GLU A 309 9.05 12.40 -4.79
N GLN A 310 9.76 13.51 -4.99
CA GLN A 310 9.91 14.53 -3.96
C GLN A 310 8.56 15.19 -3.66
N ASP A 311 7.82 15.53 -4.72
CA ASP A 311 6.50 16.14 -4.60
C ASP A 311 5.49 15.18 -3.94
N PHE A 312 5.57 13.88 -4.22
CA PHE A 312 4.86 12.85 -3.46
C PHE A 312 5.23 12.87 -1.97
N LEU A 313 6.53 12.82 -1.64
CA LEU A 313 6.99 12.80 -0.26
C LEU A 313 6.53 14.04 0.50
N ASP A 314 6.59 15.22 -0.12
CA ASP A 314 6.15 16.47 0.48
C ASP A 314 4.66 16.42 0.83
N ARG A 315 3.81 15.99 -0.11
CA ARG A 315 2.36 15.82 0.10
C ARG A 315 2.05 14.80 1.20
N ALA A 316 2.67 13.62 1.14
CA ALA A 316 2.46 12.56 2.11
C ALA A 316 2.93 12.97 3.52
N LYS A 317 4.14 13.54 3.64
CA LYS A 317 4.68 14.07 4.90
C LYS A 317 3.75 15.11 5.50
N LEU A 318 3.22 16.00 4.67
CA LEU A 318 2.36 17.08 5.11
C LEU A 318 1.04 16.54 5.68
N LEU A 319 0.35 15.67 4.94
CA LEU A 319 -0.91 15.07 5.37
C LEU A 319 -0.74 14.18 6.62
N CYS A 320 0.32 13.36 6.68
CA CYS A 320 0.61 12.55 7.88
C CYS A 320 0.87 13.46 9.10
N SER A 321 1.63 14.55 8.93
CA SER A 321 1.89 15.51 10.02
C SER A 321 0.63 16.23 10.53
N MET A 322 -0.45 16.24 9.75
CA MET A 322 -1.78 16.71 10.17
C MET A 322 -2.62 15.64 10.87
N GLY A 323 -2.02 14.49 11.16
CA GLY A 323 -2.68 13.35 11.78
C GLY A 323 -3.62 12.59 10.83
N LYS A 324 -3.41 12.69 9.51
CA LYS A 324 -4.29 12.07 8.51
C LYS A 324 -3.71 10.76 7.99
N THR A 325 -4.58 9.79 7.75
CA THR A 325 -4.26 8.59 6.98
C THR A 325 -4.26 8.94 5.51
N VAL A 326 -3.19 8.56 4.80
CA VAL A 326 -2.99 8.85 3.38
C VAL A 326 -3.10 7.56 2.59
N MET A 327 -3.77 7.60 1.43
CA MET A 327 -3.82 6.50 0.48
C MET A 327 -3.33 7.01 -0.88
N ILE A 328 -2.47 6.23 -1.52
CA ILE A 328 -2.06 6.46 -2.91
C ILE A 328 -2.66 5.37 -3.76
N THR A 329 -3.25 5.72 -4.89
CA THR A 329 -3.87 4.74 -5.78
C THR A 329 -3.52 5.00 -7.23
N ASN A 330 -3.63 3.99 -8.08
CA ASN A 330 -3.66 4.17 -9.52
C ASN A 330 -5.11 4.27 -10.08
N PHE A 331 -6.09 4.54 -9.22
CA PHE A 331 -7.51 4.62 -9.61
C PHE A 331 -7.85 6.00 -10.16
N GLN A 332 -7.82 6.15 -11.48
CA GLN A 332 -8.28 7.39 -12.13
C GLN A 332 -9.76 7.64 -11.83
N GLU A 333 -10.60 6.62 -11.91
CA GLU A 333 -12.04 6.71 -11.75
C GLU A 333 -12.48 6.41 -10.31
N TYR A 334 -13.55 7.07 -9.85
CA TYR A 334 -14.08 6.86 -8.50
C TYR A 334 -14.73 5.50 -8.30
N TYR A 335 -15.28 4.86 -9.35
CA TYR A 335 -15.89 3.54 -9.21
C TYR A 335 -14.86 2.48 -8.80
N ARG A 336 -13.63 2.54 -9.33
CA ARG A 336 -12.53 1.63 -8.94
C ARG A 336 -12.14 1.80 -7.47
N LEU A 337 -12.13 3.05 -6.98
CA LEU A 337 -11.91 3.33 -5.57
C LEU A 337 -13.02 2.74 -4.69
N SER A 338 -14.28 2.90 -5.11
CA SER A 338 -15.44 2.29 -4.45
C SER A 338 -15.36 0.76 -4.42
N GLU A 339 -15.06 0.12 -5.56
CA GLU A 339 -14.85 -1.32 -5.66
C GLU A 339 -13.72 -1.79 -4.74
N TYR A 340 -12.60 -1.07 -4.72
CA TYR A 340 -11.48 -1.40 -3.85
C TYR A 340 -11.89 -1.39 -2.38
N PHE A 341 -12.61 -0.38 -1.92
CA PHE A 341 -13.11 -0.33 -0.54
C PHE A 341 -14.11 -1.45 -0.24
N ASN A 342 -15.01 -1.76 -1.16
CA ASN A 342 -16.01 -2.84 -1.01
C ASN A 342 -15.37 -4.24 -0.90
N LYS A 343 -14.11 -4.43 -1.32
CA LYS A 343 -13.37 -5.68 -1.07
C LYS A 343 -13.05 -5.90 0.41
N TYR A 344 -13.00 -4.84 1.22
CA TYR A 344 -12.54 -4.89 2.61
C TYR A 344 -13.63 -4.58 3.63
N THR A 345 -14.73 -3.94 3.22
CA THR A 345 -15.81 -3.58 4.14
C THR A 345 -17.17 -3.56 3.44
N ASP A 346 -18.19 -3.97 4.18
CA ASP A 346 -19.62 -3.85 3.84
C ASP A 346 -20.26 -2.60 4.49
N LYS A 347 -19.47 -1.85 5.26
CA LYS A 347 -19.93 -0.65 5.99
C LYS A 347 -20.07 0.54 5.06
N LYS A 348 -20.50 1.67 5.61
CA LYS A 348 -20.79 2.87 4.82
C LYS A 348 -19.51 3.47 4.26
N ILE A 349 -19.52 3.79 2.98
CA ILE A 349 -18.45 4.46 2.25
C ILE A 349 -18.97 5.84 1.83
N VAL A 350 -18.25 6.88 2.21
CA VAL A 350 -18.56 8.26 1.86
C VAL A 350 -17.40 8.84 1.05
N LEU A 351 -17.67 9.19 -0.19
CA LEU A 351 -16.73 9.84 -1.08
C LEU A 351 -17.03 11.34 -1.08
N THR A 352 -16.12 12.14 -0.58
CA THR A 352 -16.27 13.60 -0.59
C THR A 352 -15.54 14.19 -1.79
N MET A 353 -16.23 15.00 -2.58
CA MET A 353 -15.69 15.61 -3.79
C MET A 353 -16.33 16.97 -4.08
N GLY A 354 -15.64 17.79 -4.88
CA GLY A 354 -16.19 19.03 -5.42
C GLY A 354 -17.14 18.79 -6.60
N VAL A 355 -17.96 19.81 -6.90
CA VAL A 355 -18.87 19.82 -8.07
C VAL A 355 -18.14 19.58 -9.39
N ASP A 356 -16.95 20.14 -9.55
CA ASP A 356 -16.09 19.95 -10.73
C ASP A 356 -15.74 18.48 -10.97
N ASN A 357 -15.37 17.76 -9.90
CA ASN A 357 -15.10 16.33 -9.95
C ASN A 357 -16.37 15.52 -10.24
N LEU A 358 -17.50 15.90 -9.64
CA LEU A 358 -18.76 15.21 -9.90
C LEU A 358 -19.21 15.37 -11.36
N ILE A 359 -19.04 16.55 -11.97
CA ILE A 359 -19.36 16.73 -13.40
C ILE A 359 -18.55 15.75 -14.26
N LYS A 360 -17.24 15.61 -13.99
CA LYS A 360 -16.37 14.66 -14.69
C LYS A 360 -16.79 13.20 -14.51
N VAL A 361 -17.32 12.83 -13.34
CA VAL A 361 -17.86 11.48 -13.11
C VAL A 361 -18.99 11.13 -14.09
N PHE A 362 -19.74 12.13 -14.58
CA PHE A 362 -20.81 11.95 -15.56
C PHE A 362 -20.34 12.15 -17.02
N GLU A 363 -19.04 12.22 -17.30
CA GLU A 363 -18.51 12.19 -18.68
C GLU A 363 -18.39 10.73 -19.17
N GLU A 364 -19.13 10.38 -20.23
CA GLU A 364 -19.22 9.00 -20.74
C GLU A 364 -17.86 8.43 -21.21
N SER A 365 -17.00 9.29 -21.77
CA SER A 365 -15.72 8.89 -22.36
C SER A 365 -14.73 8.25 -21.38
N TYR A 366 -14.91 8.41 -20.07
CA TYR A 366 -14.09 7.69 -19.07
C TYR A 366 -14.43 6.20 -18.98
N TYR A 367 -15.53 5.77 -19.59
CA TYR A 367 -16.07 4.42 -19.41
C TYR A 367 -16.12 3.59 -20.70
N ASP A 368 -15.52 4.07 -21.79
CA ASP A 368 -15.52 3.39 -23.10
C ASP A 368 -14.85 2.00 -23.08
N ASN A 369 -13.95 1.77 -22.11
CA ASN A 369 -13.27 0.49 -21.93
C ASN A 369 -14.08 -0.53 -21.11
N LEU A 370 -15.27 -0.17 -20.62
CA LEU A 370 -16.15 -1.07 -19.85
C LEU A 370 -17.23 -1.66 -20.76
N LYS A 371 -17.49 -2.96 -20.61
CA LYS A 371 -18.52 -3.64 -21.43
C LYS A 371 -19.91 -3.04 -21.23
N GLY A 372 -20.26 -2.69 -20.00
CA GLY A 372 -21.50 -2.01 -19.66
C GLY A 372 -21.40 -0.49 -19.60
N GLY A 373 -20.28 0.09 -20.05
CA GLY A 373 -20.04 1.54 -20.07
C GLY A 373 -20.26 2.22 -18.71
N ILE A 374 -20.87 3.40 -18.74
CA ILE A 374 -21.13 4.21 -17.54
C ILE A 374 -22.07 3.53 -16.53
N LEU A 375 -22.99 2.67 -16.98
CA LEU A 375 -23.94 1.99 -16.10
C LEU A 375 -23.24 0.94 -15.22
N GLU A 376 -22.27 0.21 -15.79
CA GLU A 376 -21.40 -0.71 -15.03
C GLU A 376 -20.63 0.05 -13.94
N ALA A 377 -19.97 1.15 -14.31
CA ALA A 377 -19.23 1.99 -13.36
C ALA A 377 -20.14 2.54 -12.25
N PHE A 378 -21.34 2.98 -12.59
CA PHE A 378 -22.27 3.58 -11.64
C PHE A 378 -22.92 2.57 -10.71
N GLY A 379 -23.12 1.32 -11.15
CA GLY A 379 -23.52 0.22 -10.28
C GLY A 379 -22.55 0.05 -9.10
N ASN A 380 -21.25 0.24 -9.35
CA ASN A 380 -20.21 0.16 -8.32
C ASN A 380 -20.04 1.46 -7.51
N LEU A 381 -20.02 2.62 -8.18
CA LEU A 381 -19.85 3.93 -7.52
C LEU A 381 -21.03 4.30 -6.61
N PHE A 382 -22.26 3.97 -7.02
CA PHE A 382 -23.48 4.30 -6.28
C PHE A 382 -24.16 3.07 -5.66
N SER A 383 -23.39 2.00 -5.45
CA SER A 383 -23.80 0.79 -4.72
C SER A 383 -24.41 1.12 -3.34
N ASN A 384 -25.14 0.16 -2.75
CA ASN A 384 -26.04 0.39 -1.61
C ASN A 384 -25.40 1.09 -0.39
N ASN A 385 -24.12 0.83 -0.12
CA ASN A 385 -23.38 1.39 1.00
C ASN A 385 -22.56 2.65 0.67
N VAL A 386 -22.54 3.10 -0.59
CA VAL A 386 -21.74 4.25 -1.03
C VAL A 386 -22.61 5.51 -1.15
N THR A 387 -22.05 6.66 -0.75
CA THR A 387 -22.68 7.97 -0.87
C THR A 387 -21.63 9.03 -1.20
N VAL A 388 -21.99 9.96 -2.08
CA VAL A 388 -21.16 11.13 -2.41
C VAL A 388 -21.58 12.31 -1.55
N PHE A 389 -20.62 12.91 -0.86
CA PHE A 389 -20.78 14.23 -0.23
C PHE A 389 -20.21 15.29 -1.17
N LEU A 390 -21.07 16.20 -1.60
CA LEU A 390 -20.77 17.17 -2.63
C LEU A 390 -20.44 18.52 -1.99
N TYR A 391 -19.19 18.96 -2.17
CA TYR A 391 -18.74 20.28 -1.77
C TYR A 391 -19.01 21.28 -2.91
N PRO A 392 -19.67 22.42 -2.64
CA PRO A 392 -20.06 23.35 -3.69
C PRO A 392 -18.85 24.09 -4.26
N MET A 393 -19.04 24.73 -5.41
CA MET A 393 -18.02 25.57 -6.06
C MET A 393 -18.58 26.93 -6.44
N LEU A 394 -17.71 27.92 -6.65
CA LEU A 394 -18.08 29.18 -7.30
C LEU A 394 -17.71 29.10 -8.79
N LYS A 395 -18.67 29.43 -9.67
CA LYS A 395 -18.46 29.59 -11.11
C LYS A 395 -19.03 30.92 -11.55
N LYS A 396 -18.18 31.85 -11.99
CA LYS A 396 -18.56 33.25 -12.33
C LYS A 396 -19.40 33.90 -11.20
N ASP A 397 -18.91 33.81 -9.97
CA ASP A 397 -19.56 34.26 -8.72
C ASP A 397 -20.93 33.64 -8.38
N LYS A 398 -21.40 32.68 -9.17
CA LYS A 398 -22.59 31.87 -8.84
C LYS A 398 -22.18 30.62 -8.08
N LEU A 399 -22.86 30.36 -6.97
CA LEU A 399 -22.70 29.13 -6.21
C LEU A 399 -23.32 27.96 -6.97
N ILE A 400 -22.51 26.95 -7.29
CA ILE A 400 -22.94 25.72 -7.92
C ILE A 400 -22.94 24.59 -6.89
N ASN A 401 -24.04 23.83 -6.81
CA ASN A 401 -24.26 22.69 -5.93
C ASN A 401 -25.06 21.60 -6.67
N SER A 402 -25.58 20.60 -5.94
CA SER A 402 -26.38 19.54 -6.57
C SER A 402 -27.70 20.03 -7.21
N ASP A 403 -28.19 21.23 -6.90
CA ASP A 403 -29.46 21.74 -7.42
C ASP A 403 -29.33 22.38 -8.81
N ASN A 404 -28.17 22.96 -9.11
CA ASN A 404 -27.98 23.77 -10.32
C ASN A 404 -26.75 23.37 -11.16
N LEU A 405 -26.01 22.32 -10.77
CA LEU A 405 -24.95 21.77 -11.61
C LEU A 405 -25.50 21.27 -12.95
N GLN A 406 -24.67 21.36 -13.98
CA GLN A 406 -25.02 20.95 -15.33
C GLN A 406 -24.13 19.77 -15.75
N VAL A 407 -24.76 18.63 -15.99
CA VAL A 407 -24.16 17.47 -16.67
C VAL A 407 -24.61 17.45 -18.13
N ASN A 408 -24.00 16.58 -18.95
CA ASN A 408 -24.47 16.35 -20.31
C ASN A 408 -25.98 16.02 -20.32
N ASN A 409 -26.72 16.54 -21.30
CA ASN A 409 -28.17 16.33 -21.42
C ASN A 409 -28.58 14.85 -21.37
N LYS A 410 -27.78 13.95 -21.97
CA LYS A 410 -28.02 12.50 -21.92
C LYS A 410 -27.98 11.95 -20.49
N MET A 411 -27.16 12.55 -19.62
CA MET A 411 -26.94 12.12 -18.24
C MET A 411 -27.89 12.75 -17.22
N LYS A 412 -28.72 13.73 -17.64
CA LYS A 412 -29.58 14.50 -16.74
C LYS A 412 -30.51 13.62 -15.90
N ASN A 413 -31.14 12.62 -16.52
CA ASN A 413 -32.08 11.73 -15.83
C ASN A 413 -31.37 10.80 -14.86
N LEU A 414 -30.19 10.29 -15.25
CA LEU A 414 -29.36 9.44 -14.42
C LEU A 414 -28.82 10.18 -13.19
N TYR A 415 -28.38 11.43 -13.38
CA TYR A 415 -27.99 12.32 -12.29
C TYR A 415 -29.14 12.56 -11.29
N LYS A 416 -30.33 12.91 -11.78
CA LYS A 416 -31.53 13.11 -10.95
C LYS A 416 -31.86 11.85 -10.15
N PHE A 417 -31.83 10.68 -10.78
CA PHE A 417 -32.06 9.40 -10.11
C PHE A 417 -31.15 9.21 -8.89
N PHE A 418 -29.83 9.43 -9.01
CA PHE A 418 -28.92 9.29 -7.87
C PHE A 418 -29.13 10.35 -6.79
N LYS A 419 -29.44 11.59 -7.20
CA LYS A 419 -29.74 12.67 -6.26
C LYS A 419 -31.01 12.37 -5.45
N ASP A 420 -32.10 11.99 -6.12
CA ASP A 420 -33.39 11.71 -5.49
C ASP A 420 -33.30 10.49 -4.55
N ASN A 421 -32.47 9.51 -4.89
CA ASN A 421 -32.13 8.38 -4.03
C ASN A 421 -31.09 8.68 -2.94
N LYS A 422 -30.78 9.96 -2.69
CA LYS A 422 -29.84 10.43 -1.65
C LYS A 422 -28.43 9.83 -1.76
N LYS A 423 -28.02 9.47 -2.98
CA LYS A 423 -26.65 9.02 -3.27
C LYS A 423 -25.69 10.19 -3.44
N ILE A 424 -26.21 11.38 -3.70
CA ILE A 424 -25.45 12.64 -3.78
C ILE A 424 -26.06 13.59 -2.74
N ILE A 425 -25.27 14.02 -1.77
CA ILE A 425 -25.72 14.86 -0.66
C ILE A 425 -24.83 16.09 -0.55
N ASP A 426 -25.42 17.29 -0.64
CA ASP A 426 -24.67 18.54 -0.50
C ASP A 426 -24.14 18.75 0.93
N ILE A 427 -22.91 19.24 1.00
CA ILE A 427 -22.32 19.79 2.22
C ILE A 427 -22.85 21.22 2.38
N LYS A 428 -23.80 21.42 3.30
CA LYS A 428 -24.50 22.71 3.44
C LYS A 428 -23.77 23.73 4.32
N LYS A 429 -23.00 23.29 5.33
CA LYS A 429 -22.40 24.15 6.37
C LYS A 429 -20.94 24.51 6.06
N PHE A 430 -20.65 24.95 4.83
CA PHE A 430 -19.30 25.30 4.35
C PHE A 430 -18.99 26.79 4.49
N ASP A 431 -17.71 27.17 4.44
CA ASP A 431 -17.29 28.57 4.40
C ASP A 431 -17.15 29.07 2.94
N LYS A 432 -18.07 29.98 2.55
CA LYS A 432 -18.09 30.60 1.22
C LYS A 432 -16.80 31.35 0.87
N LYS A 433 -16.08 31.91 1.85
CA LYS A 433 -14.85 32.66 1.60
C LYS A 433 -13.74 31.76 1.08
N LEU A 434 -13.74 30.49 1.51
CA LEU A 434 -12.73 29.52 1.11
C LEU A 434 -12.88 29.11 -0.35
N LEU A 435 -14.07 29.19 -0.95
CA LEU A 435 -14.33 28.77 -2.33
C LEU A 435 -13.49 29.50 -3.41
N LYS A 436 -12.80 30.59 -3.04
CA LYS A 436 -11.89 31.35 -3.90
C LYS A 436 -10.42 30.90 -3.79
N ILE A 437 -10.12 29.96 -2.90
CA ILE A 437 -8.77 29.43 -2.69
C ILE A 437 -8.51 28.30 -3.68
N PHE A 438 -7.39 28.38 -4.39
CA PHE A 438 -6.97 27.37 -5.35
C PHE A 438 -5.55 26.91 -5.04
N SER A 439 -5.36 25.59 -4.90
CA SER A 439 -4.08 24.96 -4.57
C SER A 439 -2.93 25.37 -5.49
N TRP A 440 -3.19 25.54 -6.79
CA TRP A 440 -2.17 25.92 -7.77
C TRP A 440 -1.69 27.36 -7.59
N LYS A 441 -2.57 28.31 -7.22
CA LYS A 441 -2.20 29.69 -6.91
C LYS A 441 -1.36 29.77 -5.64
N VAL A 442 -1.72 28.97 -4.63
CA VAL A 442 -0.94 28.88 -3.39
C VAL A 442 0.47 28.35 -3.68
N LEU A 443 0.58 27.31 -4.52
CA LEU A 443 1.86 26.75 -4.90
C LEU A 443 2.74 27.75 -5.67
N GLU A 444 2.16 28.51 -6.59
CA GLU A 444 2.85 29.56 -7.35
C GLU A 444 3.43 30.62 -6.41
N LYS A 445 2.61 31.12 -5.48
CA LYS A 445 3.05 32.07 -4.44
C LYS A 445 4.21 31.52 -3.59
N ILE A 446 4.12 30.26 -3.15
CA ILE A 446 5.18 29.62 -2.36
C ILE A 446 6.50 29.59 -3.12
N LYS A 447 6.47 29.24 -4.41
CA LYS A 447 7.67 29.15 -5.25
C LYS A 447 8.30 30.50 -5.56
N ASN A 448 7.46 31.53 -5.73
CA ASN A 448 7.90 32.90 -6.01
C ASN A 448 8.38 33.63 -4.75
N GLY A 449 8.14 33.07 -3.56
CA GLY A 449 8.42 33.74 -2.29
C GLY A 449 7.45 34.88 -1.97
N ASP A 450 6.27 34.87 -2.60
CA ASP A 450 5.24 35.88 -2.39
C ASP A 450 4.70 35.80 -0.94
N GLU A 451 4.19 36.92 -0.42
CA GLU A 451 3.56 36.94 0.90
C GLU A 451 2.07 36.55 0.85
N GLY A 452 1.54 36.10 1.99
CA GLY A 452 0.10 35.96 2.23
C GLY A 452 -0.53 34.63 1.82
N TRP A 453 0.22 33.70 1.22
CA TRP A 453 -0.26 32.33 0.94
C TRP A 453 -0.57 31.54 2.22
N GLU A 454 0.02 31.92 3.36
CA GLU A 454 -0.25 31.32 4.66
C GLU A 454 -1.70 31.51 5.10
N ASN A 455 -2.40 32.52 4.57
CA ASN A 455 -3.81 32.76 4.83
C ASN A 455 -4.72 31.77 4.11
N ASP A 456 -4.24 31.10 3.06
CA ASP A 456 -5.02 30.20 2.21
C ASP A 456 -4.90 28.72 2.63
N ILE A 457 -3.99 28.42 3.57
CA ILE A 457 -3.72 27.07 4.07
C ILE A 457 -3.84 26.99 5.59
N PRO A 458 -4.00 25.79 6.18
CA PRO A 458 -4.06 25.65 7.64
C PRO A 458 -2.76 26.13 8.31
N LYS A 459 -2.83 26.78 9.48
CA LYS A 459 -1.65 27.34 10.17
C LYS A 459 -0.55 26.31 10.44
N LYS A 460 -0.92 25.06 10.74
CA LYS A 460 0.05 23.96 10.93
C LYS A 460 0.80 23.62 9.64
N VAL A 461 0.12 23.76 8.49
CA VAL A 461 0.65 23.45 7.15
C VAL A 461 1.67 24.52 6.75
N SER A 462 1.38 25.81 6.94
CA SER A 462 2.35 26.88 6.65
C SER A 462 3.63 26.73 7.46
N ALA A 463 3.53 26.47 8.77
CA ALA A 463 4.68 26.22 9.62
C ALA A 463 5.52 25.01 9.16
N LEU A 464 4.86 23.92 8.73
CA LEU A 464 5.54 22.72 8.22
C LEU A 464 6.25 22.98 6.89
N ILE A 465 5.62 23.71 5.97
CA ILE A 465 6.21 24.07 4.67
C ILE A 465 7.49 24.88 4.89
N LYS A 466 7.44 25.91 5.74
CA LYS A 466 8.62 26.73 6.09
C LYS A 466 9.71 25.92 6.78
N LYS A 467 9.36 25.14 7.81
CA LYS A 467 10.31 24.36 8.61
C LYS A 467 11.03 23.29 7.79
N LYS A 468 10.34 22.65 6.85
CA LYS A 468 10.85 21.51 6.09
C LYS A 468 11.21 21.86 4.64
N LYS A 469 11.15 23.14 4.25
CA LYS A 469 11.42 23.63 2.88
C LYS A 469 10.67 22.82 1.80
N LEU A 470 9.38 22.58 2.03
CA LEU A 470 8.55 21.78 1.12
C LEU A 470 8.06 22.61 -0.07
N PHE A 471 7.68 21.94 -1.16
CA PHE A 471 7.06 22.58 -2.33
C PHE A 471 7.90 23.69 -3.01
N GLY A 472 9.22 23.66 -2.83
CA GLY A 472 10.13 24.67 -3.39
C GLY A 472 10.23 25.96 -2.57
N PHE A 473 9.80 25.95 -1.31
CA PHE A 473 10.04 27.05 -0.39
C PHE A 473 11.53 27.14 -0.03
N ASN A 474 12.16 28.28 -0.35
CA ASN A 474 13.60 28.50 -0.19
C ASN A 474 13.98 29.09 1.17
#